data_AF-A0A558RCQ1-F1
#
_entry.id   AF-A0A558RCQ1-F1
#
_cell.length_a   1.000
_cell.length_b   1.000
_cell.length_c   1.000
_cell.angle_alpha   90.00
_cell.angle_beta   90.00
_cell.angle_gamma   90.00
#
_symmetry.space_group_name_H-M   'P 1'
#
loop_
_entity.id
_entity.type
_entity.pdbx_description
1 polymer ?
#
loop_
_entity_poly.entity_id
_entity_poly.type
_entity_poly.pdbx_seq_one_letter_code
_entity_poly.pdbx_strand_id
1 'polypeptide(L)'
;MVPPPRPRARPLGAILLAIVLASAARAAPADLSANIGVVSDYRFRGVSLSNRKPALQGGVDLGLAGGWYAGTWGSTIARYGGSRAEVDLYGGRTGHVAGFDYSLGASLYLYPRGRRVNYAEVRAEFSRPVGPATLAVEADYVPEQHNSRTDNIYVGARATLVMPDTPFSLTLRGGYEDGFYARKLDWEAGLAVGDDHLSGSASLTGSHQGGAGDTGRLGRTGLRFALAASF
;
A
#
# COMPACT_ATOMS: atom_id res chain seq x y z
N MET A 1 -42.55 0.28 -15.19
CA MET A 1 -41.31 0.59 -15.96
C MET A 1 -40.14 -0.04 -15.20
N VAL A 2 -39.59 -1.14 -15.71
CA VAL A 2 -38.45 -1.83 -15.09
C VAL A 2 -37.18 -1.07 -15.50
N PRO A 3 -36.33 -0.63 -14.56
CA PRO A 3 -35.08 0.04 -14.94
C PRO A 3 -34.20 -0.92 -15.75
N PRO A 4 -33.49 -0.44 -16.78
CA PRO A 4 -32.64 -1.29 -17.60
C PRO A 4 -31.58 -1.98 -16.72
N PRO A 5 -31.19 -3.23 -17.04
CA PRO A 5 -30.12 -3.92 -16.33
C PRO A 5 -28.84 -3.10 -16.43
N ARG A 6 -28.26 -2.73 -15.28
CA ARG A 6 -26.98 -2.02 -15.23
C ARG A 6 -25.89 -2.91 -15.82
N PRO A 7 -24.97 -2.38 -16.65
CA PRO A 7 -23.86 -3.16 -17.18
C PRO A 7 -23.04 -3.75 -16.02
N ARG A 8 -22.71 -5.04 -16.11
CA ARG A 8 -21.84 -5.70 -15.13
C ARG A 8 -20.47 -5.02 -15.17
N ALA A 9 -20.00 -4.52 -14.02
CA ALA A 9 -18.64 -4.00 -13.89
C ALA A 9 -17.65 -5.06 -14.41
N ARG A 10 -16.91 -4.71 -15.47
CA ARG A 10 -15.87 -5.58 -16.05
C ARG A 10 -14.70 -5.63 -15.06
N PRO A 11 -14.07 -6.79 -14.81
CA PRO A 11 -13.00 -6.94 -13.81
C PRO A 11 -11.67 -6.38 -14.35
N LEU A 12 -11.66 -5.10 -14.72
CA LEU A 12 -10.54 -4.43 -15.38
C LEU A 12 -9.25 -4.53 -14.56
N GLY A 13 -9.32 -4.43 -13.22
CA GLY A 13 -8.16 -4.57 -12.35
C GLY A 13 -7.54 -5.97 -12.35
N ALA A 14 -8.35 -7.03 -12.36
CA ALA A 14 -7.86 -8.41 -12.45
C ALA A 14 -7.29 -8.72 -13.84
N ILE A 15 -7.85 -8.13 -14.90
CA ILE A 15 -7.34 -8.24 -16.27
C ILE A 15 -6.00 -7.51 -16.40
N LEU A 16 -5.85 -6.32 -15.82
CA LEU A 16 -4.59 -5.57 -15.83
C LEU A 16 -3.48 -6.31 -15.08
N LEU A 17 -3.76 -6.86 -13.89
CA LEU A 17 -2.78 -7.67 -13.15
C LEU A 17 -2.39 -8.95 -13.94
N ALA A 18 -3.35 -9.61 -14.58
CA ALA A 18 -3.06 -10.77 -15.44
C ALA A 18 -2.19 -10.42 -16.66
N ILE A 19 -2.38 -9.25 -17.27
CA ILE A 19 -1.55 -8.75 -18.38
C ILE A 19 -0.11 -8.47 -17.91
N VAL A 20 0.04 -7.89 -16.71
CA VAL A 20 1.35 -7.64 -16.10
C VAL A 20 2.08 -8.96 -15.81
N LEU A 21 1.40 -9.91 -15.16
CA LEU A 21 1.98 -11.23 -14.83
C LEU A 21 2.33 -12.06 -16.08
N ALA A 22 1.56 -11.94 -17.16
CA ALA A 22 1.86 -12.64 -18.42
C ALA A 22 3.09 -12.06 -19.14
N SER A 23 3.37 -10.77 -18.99
CA SER A 23 4.52 -10.09 -19.62
C SER A 23 5.85 -10.40 -18.93
N ALA A 24 5.80 -10.88 -17.68
CA ALA A 24 6.92 -11.24 -16.82
C ALA A 24 7.57 -12.62 -17.13
N ALA A 25 6.97 -13.45 -17.99
CA ALA A 25 7.30 -14.88 -18.13
C ALA A 25 8.61 -15.22 -18.91
N ARG A 26 9.57 -14.30 -19.02
CA ARG A 26 10.85 -14.58 -19.70
C ARG A 26 11.93 -14.86 -18.66
N ALA A 27 12.45 -16.09 -18.62
CA ALA A 27 13.48 -16.56 -17.71
C ALA A 27 14.75 -15.69 -17.76
N ALA A 28 14.82 -14.71 -16.87
CA ALA A 28 15.97 -13.85 -16.60
C ALA A 28 16.40 -14.08 -15.14
N PRO A 29 17.63 -13.70 -14.73
CA PRO A 29 17.98 -13.69 -13.32
C PRO A 29 16.94 -12.83 -12.58
N ALA A 30 16.24 -13.46 -11.65
CA ALA A 30 15.21 -12.83 -10.87
C ALA A 30 15.82 -12.44 -9.52
N ASP A 31 15.65 -11.18 -9.14
CA ASP A 31 16.07 -10.69 -7.84
C ASP A 31 14.96 -11.02 -6.84
N LEU A 32 15.23 -11.93 -5.90
CA LEU A 32 14.26 -12.39 -4.93
C LEU A 32 14.62 -11.80 -3.58
N SER A 33 13.69 -11.09 -2.97
CA SER A 33 13.82 -10.62 -1.59
C SER A 33 12.59 -11.00 -0.76
N ALA A 34 12.79 -11.12 0.54
CA ALA A 34 11.72 -11.42 1.48
C ALA A 34 11.86 -10.60 2.76
N ASN A 35 10.74 -10.39 3.45
CA ASN A 35 10.74 -9.72 4.75
C ASN A 35 9.68 -10.28 5.69
N ILE A 36 9.93 -10.11 6.98
CA ILE A 36 8.96 -10.39 8.04
C ILE A 36 9.14 -9.39 9.17
N GLY A 37 8.04 -8.94 9.76
CA GLY A 37 8.09 -7.95 10.81
C GLY A 37 6.82 -7.88 11.64
N VAL A 38 6.90 -7.12 12.72
CA VAL A 38 5.79 -6.81 13.60
C VAL A 38 5.60 -5.30 13.68
N VAL A 39 4.34 -4.87 13.64
CA VAL A 39 3.95 -3.49 13.92
C VAL A 39 3.06 -3.44 15.14
N SER A 40 3.13 -2.38 15.93
CA SER A 40 2.23 -2.19 17.08
C SER A 40 0.79 -1.88 16.67
N ASP A 41 0.60 -1.35 15.46
CA ASP A 41 -0.68 -1.01 14.85
C ASP A 41 -0.52 -1.03 13.33
N TYR A 42 -1.18 -1.96 12.62
CA TYR A 42 -1.19 -1.94 11.17
C TYR A 42 -2.17 -0.89 10.69
N ARG A 43 -1.65 0.11 9.99
CA ARG A 43 -2.43 1.22 9.42
C ARG A 43 -2.30 1.25 7.91
N PHE A 44 -3.43 1.41 7.23
CA PHE A 44 -3.52 1.68 5.81
C PHE A 44 -4.08 3.10 5.61
N ARG A 45 -3.33 3.96 4.91
CA ARG A 45 -3.69 5.38 4.66
C ARG A 45 -4.25 6.08 5.91
N GLY A 46 -3.54 5.94 7.02
CA GLY A 46 -3.87 6.57 8.31
C GLY A 46 -4.94 5.87 9.16
N VAL A 47 -5.58 4.81 8.68
CA VAL A 47 -6.63 4.07 9.38
C VAL A 47 -6.12 2.72 9.86
N SER A 48 -6.34 2.40 11.14
CA SER A 48 -5.95 1.11 11.71
C SER A 48 -6.79 -0.06 11.18
N LEU A 49 -6.13 -1.05 10.59
CA LEU A 49 -6.71 -2.31 10.14
C LEU A 49 -6.54 -3.43 11.17
N SER A 50 -5.58 -3.34 12.10
CA SER A 50 -5.42 -4.28 13.21
C SER A 50 -6.18 -3.88 14.48
N ASN A 51 -7.02 -2.85 14.41
CA ASN A 51 -7.76 -2.30 15.54
C ASN A 51 -6.84 -1.84 16.69
N ARG A 52 -5.74 -1.17 16.34
CA ARG A 52 -4.73 -0.63 17.25
C ARG A 52 -4.06 -1.71 18.10
N LYS A 53 -3.89 -2.90 17.52
CA LYS A 53 -3.23 -4.04 18.14
C LYS A 53 -2.03 -4.45 17.31
N PRO A 54 -1.05 -5.14 17.91
CA PRO A 54 0.07 -5.67 17.17
C PRO A 54 -0.37 -6.55 16.00
N ALA A 55 0.35 -6.45 14.89
CA ALA A 55 0.11 -7.24 13.70
C ALA A 55 1.43 -7.79 13.14
N LEU A 56 1.40 -9.06 12.74
CA LEU A 56 2.48 -9.67 11.96
C LEU A 56 2.32 -9.25 10.50
N GLN A 57 3.44 -8.98 9.84
CA GLN A 57 3.53 -8.53 8.46
C GLN A 57 4.69 -9.24 7.76
N GLY A 58 4.59 -9.42 6.46
CA GLY A 58 5.71 -9.94 5.67
C GLY A 58 5.36 -10.02 4.19
N GLY A 59 6.39 -10.21 3.37
CA GLY A 59 6.23 -10.27 1.93
C GLY A 59 7.39 -10.97 1.23
N VAL A 60 7.17 -11.23 -0.05
CA VAL A 60 8.16 -11.76 -0.98
C VAL A 60 8.04 -10.98 -2.28
N ASP A 61 9.17 -10.46 -2.75
CA ASP A 61 9.27 -9.61 -3.93
C ASP A 61 10.17 -10.25 -4.97
N LEU A 62 9.78 -10.11 -6.23
CA LEU A 62 10.48 -10.64 -7.39
C LEU A 62 10.75 -9.52 -8.40
N GLY A 63 12.00 -9.10 -8.50
CA GLY A 63 12.51 -8.24 -9.55
C GLY A 63 12.81 -9.03 -10.82
N LEU A 64 12.40 -8.50 -11.97
CA LEU A 64 12.55 -9.13 -13.29
C LEU A 64 13.22 -8.17 -14.28
N ALA A 65 13.68 -8.73 -15.40
CA ALA A 65 14.32 -7.94 -16.45
C ALA A 65 13.41 -6.83 -16.98
N GLY A 66 14.01 -5.69 -17.35
CA GLY A 66 13.28 -4.56 -17.95
C GLY A 66 12.44 -3.73 -16.96
N GLY A 67 12.69 -3.90 -15.66
CA GLY A 67 12.01 -3.19 -14.57
C GLY A 67 10.67 -3.80 -14.17
N TRP A 68 10.30 -4.96 -14.73
CA TRP A 68 9.10 -5.67 -14.29
C TRP A 68 9.29 -6.21 -12.88
N TYR A 69 8.22 -6.24 -12.10
CA TYR A 69 8.22 -6.85 -10.79
C TYR A 69 6.88 -7.50 -10.47
N ALA A 70 6.91 -8.47 -9.56
CA ALA A 70 5.73 -9.07 -8.95
C ALA A 70 6.04 -9.41 -7.49
N GLY A 71 5.01 -9.51 -6.66
CA GLY A 71 5.21 -9.88 -5.27
C GLY A 71 3.92 -10.20 -4.54
N THR A 72 4.09 -10.58 -3.28
CA THR A 72 3.01 -10.83 -2.34
C THR A 72 3.34 -10.21 -1.01
N TRP A 73 2.32 -9.70 -0.35
CA TRP A 73 2.42 -9.17 1.01
C TRP A 73 1.26 -9.71 1.84
N GLY A 74 1.42 -9.80 3.15
CA GLY A 74 0.29 -10.14 4.00
C GLY A 74 0.44 -9.65 5.43
N SER A 75 -0.71 -9.55 6.09
CA SER A 75 -0.77 -9.18 7.51
C SER A 75 -1.95 -9.78 8.25
N THR A 76 -1.78 -9.96 9.56
CA THR A 76 -2.91 -10.16 10.47
C THR A 76 -3.70 -8.85 10.64
N ILE A 77 -5.02 -8.92 10.50
CA ILE A 77 -5.92 -7.77 10.67
C ILE A 77 -6.99 -8.05 11.73
N ALA A 78 -7.64 -6.99 12.20
CA ALA A 78 -8.91 -7.11 12.89
C ALA A 78 -9.95 -7.69 11.93
N ARG A 79 -11.03 -8.24 12.51
CA ARG A 79 -12.02 -8.97 11.70
C ARG A 79 -12.67 -8.04 10.66
N TYR A 80 -12.48 -8.34 9.37
CA TYR A 80 -13.04 -7.58 8.26
C TYR A 80 -13.73 -8.52 7.27
N GLY A 81 -15.04 -8.33 7.05
CA GLY A 81 -15.83 -9.18 6.14
C GLY A 81 -15.85 -10.67 6.50
N GLY A 82 -15.40 -11.06 7.70
CA GLY A 82 -15.22 -12.46 8.11
C GLY A 82 -13.76 -12.94 8.10
N SER A 83 -12.85 -12.21 7.47
CA SER A 83 -11.42 -12.50 7.46
C SER A 83 -10.71 -11.95 8.71
N ARG A 84 -9.52 -12.48 8.99
CA ARG A 84 -8.56 -12.01 10.00
C ARG A 84 -7.15 -11.84 9.42
N ALA A 85 -7.02 -11.94 8.11
CA ALA A 85 -5.79 -11.75 7.38
C ALA A 85 -6.06 -10.96 6.09
N GLU A 86 -5.08 -10.19 5.68
CA GLU A 86 -4.99 -9.57 4.37
C GLU A 86 -3.82 -10.21 3.64
N VAL A 87 -4.01 -10.50 2.36
CA VAL A 87 -2.98 -10.99 1.44
C VAL A 87 -3.11 -10.21 0.15
N ASP A 88 -2.03 -9.57 -0.25
CA ASP A 88 -1.98 -8.75 -1.43
C ASP A 88 -1.12 -9.44 -2.47
N LEU A 89 -1.62 -9.52 -3.71
CA LEU A 89 -0.82 -9.92 -4.86
C LEU A 89 -0.63 -8.70 -5.74
N TYR A 90 0.61 -8.39 -6.10
CA TYR A 90 0.89 -7.22 -6.90
C TYR A 90 1.91 -7.49 -7.99
N GLY A 91 1.92 -6.59 -8.96
CA GLY A 91 2.96 -6.52 -9.98
C GLY A 91 2.90 -5.20 -10.72
N GLY A 92 3.98 -4.88 -11.39
CA GLY A 92 4.10 -3.63 -12.11
C GLY A 92 5.42 -3.52 -12.85
N ARG A 93 5.74 -2.28 -13.22
CA ARG A 93 6.97 -1.92 -13.87
C ARG A 93 7.54 -0.64 -13.27
N THR A 94 8.81 -0.69 -12.93
CA THR A 94 9.62 0.47 -12.59
C THR A 94 10.47 0.92 -13.77
N GLY A 95 10.91 2.18 -13.74
CA GLY A 95 11.84 2.71 -14.72
C GLY A 95 12.20 4.15 -14.45
N HIS A 96 12.93 4.75 -15.39
CA HIS A 96 13.41 6.12 -15.30
C HIS A 96 13.00 6.91 -16.54
N VAL A 97 12.46 8.11 -16.36
CA VAL A 97 12.04 8.99 -17.45
C VAL A 97 12.17 10.46 -17.05
N ALA A 98 12.80 11.27 -17.91
CA ALA A 98 12.91 12.72 -17.72
C ALA A 98 13.42 13.17 -16.33
N GLY A 99 14.34 12.41 -15.72
CA GLY A 99 14.90 12.71 -14.39
C GLY A 99 14.02 12.25 -13.22
N PHE A 100 12.98 11.46 -13.47
CA PHE A 100 12.13 10.85 -12.45
C PHE A 100 12.20 9.33 -12.53
N ASP A 101 12.24 8.71 -11.37
CA ASP A 101 11.95 7.28 -11.24
C ASP A 101 10.43 7.12 -11.17
N TYR A 102 9.90 6.09 -11.81
CA TYR A 102 8.47 5.78 -11.77
C TYR A 102 8.23 4.34 -11.37
N SER A 103 7.05 4.08 -10.80
CA SER A 103 6.49 2.75 -10.60
C SER A 103 5.02 2.76 -11.01
N LEU A 104 4.65 1.88 -11.93
CA LEU A 104 3.27 1.70 -12.38
C LEU A 104 2.86 0.25 -12.10
N GLY A 105 1.75 0.03 -11.42
CA GLY A 105 1.38 -1.31 -11.02
C GLY A 105 -0.09 -1.50 -10.67
N ALA A 106 -0.41 -2.72 -10.29
CA ALA A 106 -1.71 -3.10 -9.78
C ALA A 106 -1.56 -4.08 -8.61
N SER A 107 -2.53 -4.03 -7.71
CA SER A 107 -2.62 -4.89 -6.54
C SER A 107 -4.00 -5.53 -6.47
N LEU A 108 -4.04 -6.77 -6.02
CA LEU A 108 -5.26 -7.50 -5.66
C LEU A 108 -5.22 -7.76 -4.16
N TYR A 109 -6.12 -7.09 -3.43
CA TYR A 109 -6.30 -7.25 -2.00
C TYR A 109 -7.24 -8.42 -1.73
N LEU A 110 -6.72 -9.47 -1.11
CA LEU A 110 -7.43 -10.69 -0.80
C LEU A 110 -7.63 -10.81 0.71
N TYR A 111 -8.85 -11.12 1.11
CA TYR A 111 -9.22 -11.38 2.49
C TYR A 111 -9.67 -12.83 2.62
N PRO A 112 -8.77 -13.78 2.94
CA PRO A 112 -9.10 -15.19 3.05
C PRO A 112 -10.28 -15.42 4.01
N ARG A 113 -11.28 -16.21 3.60
CA ARG A 113 -12.56 -16.43 4.31
C ARG A 113 -13.44 -15.17 4.46
N GLY A 114 -13.03 -14.04 3.90
CA GLY A 114 -13.84 -12.83 3.79
C GLY A 114 -14.94 -12.99 2.74
N ARG A 115 -16.09 -12.38 2.96
CA ARG A 115 -17.22 -12.39 2.03
C ARG A 115 -17.37 -11.03 1.37
N ARG A 116 -17.22 -10.98 0.03
CA ARG A 116 -17.39 -9.77 -0.79
C ARG A 116 -16.54 -8.58 -0.32
N VAL A 117 -15.30 -8.83 0.04
CA VAL A 117 -14.37 -7.77 0.53
C VAL A 117 -13.11 -7.61 -0.29
N ASN A 118 -12.77 -8.57 -1.15
CA ASN A 118 -11.61 -8.47 -2.05
C ASN A 118 -11.81 -7.36 -3.09
N TYR A 119 -10.74 -6.63 -3.42
CA TYR A 119 -10.76 -5.58 -4.43
C TYR A 119 -9.42 -5.48 -5.15
N ALA A 120 -9.43 -4.90 -6.35
CA ALA A 120 -8.23 -4.52 -7.08
C ALA A 120 -8.01 -3.00 -7.05
N GLU A 121 -6.75 -2.59 -7.04
CA GLU A 121 -6.28 -1.20 -7.10
C GLU A 121 -5.18 -1.07 -8.16
N VAL A 122 -5.14 0.05 -8.86
CA VAL A 122 -4.00 0.41 -9.74
C VAL A 122 -3.26 1.60 -9.14
N ARG A 123 -1.94 1.61 -9.28
CA ARG A 123 -1.04 2.60 -8.68
C ARG A 123 -0.11 3.21 -9.72
N ALA A 124 0.16 4.50 -9.56
CA ALA A 124 1.29 5.18 -10.16
C ALA A 124 2.05 5.97 -9.09
N GLU A 125 3.36 5.79 -9.00
CA GLU A 125 4.27 6.61 -8.20
C GLU A 125 5.34 7.23 -9.11
N PHE A 126 5.67 8.49 -8.86
CA PHE A 126 6.85 9.15 -9.41
C PHE A 126 7.70 9.70 -8.28
N SER A 127 9.01 9.53 -8.36
CA SER A 127 9.93 10.05 -7.36
C SER A 127 11.20 10.62 -7.99
N ARG A 128 11.88 11.46 -7.22
CA ARG A 128 13.21 11.97 -7.56
C ARG A 128 14.03 12.30 -6.32
N PRO A 129 15.35 12.11 -6.34
CA PRO A 129 16.24 12.67 -5.35
C PRO A 129 16.35 14.20 -5.52
N VAL A 130 16.34 14.91 -4.40
CA VAL A 130 16.52 16.37 -4.29
C VAL A 130 17.41 16.63 -3.07
N GLY A 131 18.72 16.71 -3.32
CA GLY A 131 19.72 16.78 -2.24
C GLY A 131 19.68 15.49 -1.39
N PRO A 132 19.66 15.57 -0.05
CA PRO A 132 19.64 14.40 0.82
C PRO A 132 18.24 13.75 0.95
N ALA A 133 17.22 14.32 0.31
CA ALA A 133 15.85 13.82 0.38
C ALA A 133 15.40 13.22 -0.95
N THR A 134 14.58 12.18 -0.89
CA THR A 134 13.79 11.69 -2.02
C THR A 134 12.37 12.20 -1.87
N LEU A 135 11.87 12.88 -2.91
CA LEU A 135 10.48 13.32 -2.99
C LEU A 135 9.71 12.38 -3.91
N ALA A 136 8.52 11.98 -3.49
CA ALA A 136 7.63 11.12 -4.26
C ALA A 136 6.19 11.65 -4.24
N VAL A 137 5.46 11.39 -5.33
CA VAL A 137 4.02 11.58 -5.43
C VAL A 137 3.40 10.28 -5.91
N GLU A 138 2.25 9.93 -5.34
CA GLU A 138 1.52 8.71 -5.69
C GLU A 138 0.06 9.02 -6.01
N ALA A 139 -0.50 8.23 -6.93
CA ALA A 139 -1.92 8.18 -7.21
C ALA A 139 -2.37 6.72 -7.29
N ASP A 140 -3.42 6.40 -6.54
CA ASP A 140 -4.04 5.08 -6.56
C ASP A 140 -5.51 5.19 -6.96
N TYR A 141 -5.97 4.21 -7.72
CA TYR A 141 -7.36 4.14 -8.19
C TYR A 141 -7.93 2.74 -7.97
N VAL A 142 -9.03 2.69 -7.21
CA VAL A 142 -9.86 1.50 -7.06
C VAL A 142 -11.09 1.71 -7.93
N PRO A 143 -11.23 0.98 -9.06
CA PRO A 143 -12.43 1.07 -9.87
C PRO A 143 -13.66 0.57 -9.11
N GLU A 144 -14.85 0.97 -9.56
CA GLU A 144 -16.11 0.39 -9.10
C GLU A 144 -16.12 -1.13 -9.34
N GLN A 145 -16.42 -1.90 -8.29
CA GLN A 145 -16.29 -3.36 -8.27
C GLN A 145 -17.48 -3.99 -7.53
N HIS A 146 -17.59 -5.32 -7.51
CA HIS A 146 -18.78 -5.98 -6.94
C HIS A 146 -19.03 -5.68 -5.44
N ASN A 147 -17.99 -5.21 -4.74
CA ASN A 147 -17.97 -4.86 -3.31
C ASN A 147 -17.99 -3.35 -3.06
N SER A 148 -17.80 -2.52 -4.08
CA SER A 148 -17.84 -1.06 -4.00
C SER A 148 -18.87 -0.49 -4.97
N ARG A 149 -19.78 0.37 -4.50
CA ARG A 149 -20.80 1.02 -5.36
C ARG A 149 -20.30 2.28 -6.05
N THR A 150 -19.09 2.70 -5.71
CA THR A 150 -18.38 3.87 -6.22
C THR A 150 -16.92 3.48 -6.37
N ASP A 151 -16.19 4.22 -7.18
CA ASP A 151 -14.73 4.14 -7.21
C ASP A 151 -14.11 4.84 -6.00
N ASN A 152 -12.78 4.77 -5.91
CA ASN A 152 -11.98 5.49 -4.92
C ASN A 152 -10.69 5.97 -5.56
N ILE A 153 -10.32 7.21 -5.27
CA ILE A 153 -9.03 7.77 -5.64
C ILE A 153 -8.26 8.17 -4.38
N TYR A 154 -6.97 7.86 -4.38
CA TYR A 154 -6.02 8.37 -3.41
C TYR A 154 -4.93 9.14 -4.14
N VAL A 155 -4.53 10.29 -3.60
CA VAL A 155 -3.36 11.03 -4.05
C VAL A 155 -2.51 11.38 -2.84
N GLY A 156 -1.22 11.06 -2.90
CA GLY A 156 -0.28 11.26 -1.81
C GLY A 156 1.02 11.91 -2.25
N ALA A 157 1.73 12.44 -1.28
CA ALA A 157 3.11 12.89 -1.41
C ALA A 157 3.92 12.39 -0.22
N ARG A 158 5.19 12.08 -0.48
CA ARG A 158 6.15 11.58 0.50
C ARG A 158 7.50 12.27 0.33
N ALA A 159 8.12 12.60 1.43
CA ALA A 159 9.51 13.02 1.50
C ALA A 159 10.25 12.08 2.46
N THR A 160 11.33 11.46 1.98
CA THR A 160 12.22 10.63 2.80
C THR A 160 13.60 11.27 2.81
N LEU A 161 14.06 11.69 4.00
CA LEU A 161 15.37 12.28 4.24
C LEU A 161 16.27 11.26 4.92
N VAL A 162 17.36 10.87 4.27
CA VAL A 162 18.44 10.13 4.94
C VAL A 162 19.30 11.18 5.63
N MET A 163 19.37 11.13 6.96
CA MET A 163 20.06 12.17 7.73
C MET A 163 21.58 11.98 7.59
N PRO A 164 22.32 12.99 7.09
CA PRO A 164 23.77 12.89 6.94
C PRO A 164 24.45 12.54 8.26
N ASP A 165 25.47 11.68 8.19
CA ASP A 165 26.31 11.27 9.33
C ASP A 165 25.57 10.61 10.51
N THR A 166 24.35 10.11 10.28
CA THR A 166 23.59 9.35 11.28
C THR A 166 23.00 8.09 10.65
N PRO A 167 22.62 7.07 11.46
CA PRO A 167 21.95 5.88 10.93
C PRO A 167 20.43 6.11 10.75
N PHE A 168 19.93 7.34 10.86
CA PHE A 168 18.52 7.63 10.87
C PHE A 168 18.01 8.13 9.52
N SER A 169 16.77 7.77 9.21
CA SER A 169 15.98 8.39 8.16
C SER A 169 14.67 8.97 8.72
N LEU A 170 14.24 10.09 8.16
CA LEU A 170 12.97 10.73 8.44
C LEU A 170 12.05 10.56 7.24
N THR A 171 10.83 10.11 7.46
CA THR A 171 9.77 10.09 6.45
C THR A 171 8.64 10.99 6.88
N LEU A 172 8.21 11.85 5.96
CA LEU A 172 6.97 12.62 6.05
C LEU A 172 6.08 12.22 4.87
N ARG A 173 4.83 11.89 5.15
CA ARG A 173 3.83 11.54 4.14
C ARG A 173 2.52 12.25 4.46
N GLY A 174 1.82 12.64 3.41
CA GLY A 174 0.45 13.10 3.51
C GLY A 174 -0.32 12.76 2.24
N GLY A 175 -1.62 12.56 2.36
CA GLY A 175 -2.45 12.36 1.18
C GLY A 175 -3.93 12.56 1.45
N TYR A 176 -4.67 12.52 0.36
CA TYR A 176 -6.11 12.72 0.30
C TYR A 176 -6.77 11.54 -0.39
N GLU A 177 -7.85 11.06 0.20
CA GLU A 177 -8.68 9.98 -0.31
C GLU A 177 -10.10 10.48 -0.53
N ASP A 178 -10.72 10.10 -1.64
CA ASP A 178 -12.14 10.34 -1.92
C ASP A 178 -12.77 9.14 -2.62
N GLY A 179 -13.96 8.74 -2.17
CA GLY A 179 -14.74 7.66 -2.75
C GLY A 179 -15.06 6.54 -1.77
N PHE A 180 -14.94 5.29 -2.23
CA PHE A 180 -15.44 4.09 -1.54
C PHE A 180 -15.03 3.97 -0.08
N TYR A 181 -13.79 4.31 0.30
CA TYR A 181 -13.33 4.16 1.68
C TYR A 181 -13.80 5.30 2.56
N ALA A 182 -13.51 6.53 2.15
CA ALA A 182 -13.85 7.75 2.85
C ALA A 182 -13.49 8.96 1.98
N ARG A 183 -13.98 10.12 2.40
CA ARG A 183 -13.36 11.40 2.08
C ARG A 183 -12.49 11.83 3.26
N LYS A 184 -11.17 11.77 3.14
CA LYS A 184 -10.27 12.04 4.27
C LYS A 184 -8.90 12.54 3.84
N LEU A 185 -8.22 13.20 4.77
CA LEU A 185 -6.77 13.39 4.73
C LEU A 185 -6.10 12.36 5.63
N ASP A 186 -4.91 11.90 5.27
CA ASP A 186 -4.02 11.14 6.16
C ASP A 186 -2.60 11.70 6.16
N TRP A 187 -1.88 11.35 7.22
CA TRP A 187 -0.51 11.80 7.45
C TRP A 187 0.31 10.76 8.20
N GLU A 188 1.62 10.82 7.96
CA GLU A 188 2.63 10.12 8.73
C GLU A 188 3.87 11.00 8.90
N ALA A 189 4.44 10.98 10.10
CA ALA A 189 5.77 11.46 10.39
C ALA A 189 6.52 10.38 11.16
N GLY A 190 7.59 9.84 10.59
CA GLY A 190 8.28 8.68 11.14
C GLY A 190 9.80 8.75 11.05
N LEU A 191 10.46 8.19 12.05
CA LEU A 191 11.90 7.97 12.10
C LEU A 191 12.17 6.47 11.98
N ALA A 192 13.17 6.11 11.18
CA ALA A 192 13.63 4.73 11.03
C ALA A 192 15.15 4.65 11.18
N VAL A 193 15.61 3.49 11.62
CA VAL A 193 17.03 3.11 11.76
C VAL A 193 17.17 1.65 11.37
N GLY A 194 18.26 1.29 10.73
CA GLY A 194 18.50 -0.09 10.34
C GLY A 194 19.53 -0.23 9.24
N ASP A 195 19.75 -1.48 8.87
CA ASP A 195 20.54 -1.89 7.71
C ASP A 195 19.69 -2.76 6.78
N ASP A 196 20.35 -3.41 5.81
CA ASP A 196 19.70 -4.26 4.82
C ASP A 196 19.08 -5.53 5.40
N HIS A 197 19.36 -5.88 6.66
CA HIS A 197 18.90 -7.10 7.32
C HIS A 197 17.90 -6.84 8.44
N LEU A 198 18.05 -5.75 9.18
CA LEU A 198 17.20 -5.43 10.33
C LEU A 198 16.91 -3.93 10.38
N SER A 199 15.63 -3.59 10.52
CA SER A 199 15.19 -2.21 10.68
C SER A 199 14.16 -2.06 11.80
N GLY A 200 14.21 -0.90 12.46
CA GLY A 200 13.26 -0.45 13.46
C GLY A 200 12.75 0.96 13.14
N SER A 201 11.49 1.23 13.45
CA SER A 201 10.92 2.57 13.24
C SER A 201 9.89 2.96 14.30
N ALA A 202 9.72 4.27 14.46
CA ALA A 202 8.65 4.89 15.24
C ALA A 202 7.99 5.99 14.39
N SER A 203 6.66 6.04 14.38
CA SER A 203 5.90 7.00 13.56
C SER A 203 4.63 7.49 14.24
N LEU A 204 4.30 8.76 14.02
CA LEU A 204 2.98 9.30 14.29
C LEU A 204 2.16 9.21 13.00
N THR A 205 1.15 8.35 13.00
CA THR A 205 0.32 8.08 11.81
C THR A 205 -1.13 8.34 12.16
N GLY A 206 -1.89 8.98 11.26
CA GLY A 206 -3.29 9.31 11.51
C GLY A 206 -4.05 9.70 10.26
N SER A 207 -5.36 9.91 10.42
CA SER A 207 -6.23 10.46 9.39
C SER A 207 -7.33 11.33 9.98
N HIS A 208 -7.79 12.29 9.18
CA HIS A 208 -8.96 13.09 9.47
C HIS A 208 -10.24 12.38 9.00
N GLN A 209 -10.50 11.18 9.53
CA GLN A 209 -11.85 10.63 9.56
C GLN A 209 -12.56 11.15 10.80
N GLY A 210 -13.28 12.26 10.66
CA GLY A 210 -14.14 12.80 11.72
C GLY A 210 -15.36 11.89 11.96
N GLY A 211 -15.77 11.73 13.21
CA GLY A 211 -17.00 11.01 13.57
C GLY A 211 -16.94 10.33 14.94
N ALA A 212 -18.10 10.16 15.58
CA ALA A 212 -18.25 9.29 16.74
C ALA A 212 -18.23 7.80 16.30
N GLY A 213 -17.66 6.92 17.12
CA GLY A 213 -17.63 5.48 16.86
C GLY A 213 -16.30 4.93 16.32
N ASP A 214 -16.34 3.74 15.73
CA ASP A 214 -15.14 2.97 15.38
C ASP A 214 -14.34 3.58 14.23
N THR A 215 -14.96 4.19 13.23
CA THR A 215 -14.25 4.84 12.10
C THR A 215 -13.35 5.97 12.59
N GLY A 216 -13.91 6.90 13.37
CA GLY A 216 -13.13 7.99 13.97
C GLY A 216 -12.07 7.47 14.95
N ARG A 217 -12.37 6.42 15.73
CA ARG A 217 -11.39 5.79 16.62
C ARG A 217 -10.24 5.18 15.83
N LEU A 218 -10.49 4.44 14.76
CA LEU A 218 -9.44 3.77 13.98
C LEU A 218 -8.59 4.79 13.19
N GLY A 219 -9.13 5.96 12.85
CA GLY A 219 -8.42 7.04 12.19
C GLY A 219 -7.56 7.94 13.09
N ARG A 220 -7.82 8.04 14.41
CA ARG A 220 -7.08 9.03 15.23
C ARG A 220 -5.57 8.79 15.20
N THR A 221 -4.82 9.88 15.21
CA THR A 221 -3.35 9.86 15.31
C THR A 221 -2.91 9.00 16.49
N GLY A 222 -1.93 8.15 16.24
CA GLY A 222 -1.31 7.30 17.25
C GLY A 222 0.15 7.07 16.94
N LEU A 223 0.90 6.75 18.00
CA LEU A 223 2.28 6.30 17.87
C LEU A 223 2.28 4.83 17.41
N ARG A 224 3.07 4.54 16.39
CA ARG A 224 3.28 3.21 15.81
C ARG A 224 4.75 2.87 15.86
N PHE A 225 5.06 1.67 16.33
CA PHE A 225 6.40 1.10 16.27
C PHE A 225 6.43 -0.08 15.30
N ALA A 226 7.56 -0.29 14.64
CA ALA A 226 7.80 -1.44 13.79
C ALA A 226 9.20 -2.01 13.98
N LEU A 227 9.33 -3.32 13.82
CA LEU A 227 10.59 -4.04 13.68
C LEU A 227 10.43 -5.03 12.53
N ALA A 228 11.40 -5.08 11.61
CA ALA A 228 11.37 -5.96 10.45
C ALA A 228 12.76 -6.51 10.14
N ALA A 229 12.78 -7.78 9.70
CA ALA A 229 13.96 -8.45 9.17
C ALA A 229 13.78 -8.72 7.66
N SER A 230 14.88 -8.64 6.92
CA SER A 230 14.92 -8.77 5.45
C SER A 230 15.97 -9.82 5.03
N PHE A 231 15.68 -10.52 3.92
CA PHE A 231 16.46 -11.65 3.40
C PHE A 231 16.54 -11.61 1.87
#